data_AF-U3G8P1-F1
#
_entry.id   AF-U3G8P1-F1
#
_cell.length_a   1.000
_cell.length_b   1.000
_cell.length_c   1.000
_cell.angle_alpha   90.00
_cell.angle_beta   90.00
_cell.angle_gamma   90.00
#
_symmetry.space_group_name_H-M   'P 1'
#
loop_
_entity.id
_entity.type
_entity.pdbx_description
1 polymer ?
#
loop_
_entity_poly.entity_id
_entity_poly.type
_entity_poly.pdbx_seq_one_letter_code
_entity_poly.pdbx_strand_id
1 'polypeptide(L)'
;MRARRGDGDLKSHEGFPKEPDALAQLTPSPVVELNRAVAVAMAYGPQAGLDIVDTLLAEPALRRYHLLPSVRADFHARLTRMDEARVEYERAAALTHNREERALLLQRAAGCTTRS
;
A
#
# COMPACT_ATOMS: atom_id res chain seq x y z
N MET A 1 25.76 -25.67 56.08
CA MET A 1 24.41 -25.24 55.63
C MET A 1 24.58 -24.14 54.58
N ARG A 2 24.36 -24.50 53.31
CA ARG A 2 24.21 -23.69 52.08
C ARG A 2 25.17 -22.51 51.80
N ALA A 3 26.20 -22.80 51.00
CA ALA A 3 26.76 -21.85 50.04
C ALA A 3 25.70 -21.52 48.97
N ARG A 4 25.46 -20.23 48.69
CA ARG A 4 24.73 -19.81 47.49
C ARG A 4 25.69 -19.32 46.42
N ARG A 5 25.45 -19.90 45.26
CA ARG A 5 26.03 -19.78 43.92
C ARG A 5 25.44 -18.56 43.19
N GLY A 6 26.16 -18.05 42.20
CA GLY A 6 25.69 -17.13 41.14
C GLY A 6 26.22 -15.71 41.37
N ASP A 7 27.31 -15.23 40.75
CA ASP A 7 27.83 -15.45 39.40
C ASP A 7 26.86 -15.03 38.29
N GLY A 8 27.28 -14.04 37.51
CA GLY A 8 26.71 -13.74 36.19
C GLY A 8 26.03 -12.38 36.05
N ASP A 9 26.79 -11.41 35.55
CA ASP A 9 26.34 -10.24 34.78
C ASP A 9 25.02 -10.52 34.02
N LEU A 10 23.97 -9.79 34.35
CA LEU A 10 22.87 -9.48 33.44
C LEU A 10 22.90 -7.97 33.21
N LYS A 11 23.80 -7.54 32.32
CA LYS A 11 23.57 -6.32 31.55
C LYS A 11 22.33 -6.56 30.68
N SER A 12 21.14 -6.35 31.22
CA SER A 12 19.94 -6.17 30.41
C SER A 12 20.02 -4.76 29.83
N HIS A 13 20.69 -4.67 28.68
CA HIS A 13 20.59 -3.53 27.78
C HIS A 13 19.11 -3.22 27.55
N GLU A 14 18.74 -2.00 27.93
CA GLU A 14 17.84 -1.08 27.24
C GLU A 14 16.49 -1.63 26.77
N GLY A 15 15.44 -1.05 27.37
CA GLY A 15 14.06 -1.35 27.05
C GLY A 15 13.76 -1.14 25.57
N PHE A 16 13.32 -2.20 24.91
CA PHE A 16 12.36 -2.05 23.84
C PHE A 16 11.06 -1.54 24.46
N PRO A 17 10.58 -0.34 24.12
CA PRO A 17 9.27 0.10 24.58
C PRO A 17 8.22 -0.92 24.15
N LYS A 18 7.43 -1.37 25.13
CA LYS A 18 6.37 -2.37 25.01
C LYS A 18 5.04 -1.63 24.96
N GLU A 19 4.90 -0.69 24.05
CA GLU A 19 3.63 -0.01 23.83
C GLU A 19 3.36 0.13 22.32
N PRO A 20 2.51 -0.74 21.74
CA PRO A 20 1.98 -0.53 20.38
C PRO A 20 1.08 0.71 20.25
N ASP A 21 0.80 1.42 21.35
CA ASP A 21 -0.02 2.65 21.36
C ASP A 21 0.68 3.89 20.78
N ALA A 22 1.97 3.83 20.45
CA ALA A 22 2.65 4.92 19.76
C ALA A 22 2.28 5.03 18.26
N LEU A 23 1.67 4.00 17.66
CA LEU A 23 1.25 4.01 16.25
C LEU A 23 -0.21 4.46 16.05
N ALA A 24 -0.95 4.69 17.14
CA ALA A 24 -2.38 5.01 17.11
C ALA A 24 -2.70 6.51 17.22
N GLN A 25 -1.72 7.40 17.06
CA GLN A 25 -2.00 8.84 16.89
C GLN A 25 -2.28 9.15 15.42
N LEU A 26 -3.54 8.87 15.04
CA LEU A 26 -4.42 9.53 14.05
C LEU A 26 -3.84 10.74 13.29
N THR A 27 -2.76 10.55 12.55
CA THR A 27 -2.42 11.46 11.45
C THR A 27 -3.05 10.83 10.21
N PRO A 28 -3.93 11.55 9.48
CA PRO A 28 -4.38 11.08 8.18
C PRO A 28 -3.16 11.00 7.27
N SER A 29 -2.56 9.81 7.22
CA SER A 29 -1.48 9.51 6.30
C SER A 29 -2.12 9.15 4.98
N PRO A 30 -1.73 9.78 3.87
CA PRO A 30 -2.25 9.41 2.55
C PRO A 30 -2.06 7.92 2.22
N VAL A 31 -1.07 7.25 2.82
CA VAL A 31 -0.88 5.80 2.72
C VAL A 31 -1.95 5.02 3.51
N VAL A 32 -2.36 5.52 4.68
CA VAL A 32 -3.43 4.92 5.48
C VAL A 32 -4.77 5.04 4.76
N GLU A 33 -5.06 6.19 4.14
CA GLU A 33 -6.28 6.36 3.34
C GLU A 33 -6.27 5.47 2.08
N LEU A 34 -5.11 5.28 1.44
CA LEU A 34 -4.99 4.33 0.34
C LEU A 34 -5.26 2.89 0.80
N ASN A 35 -4.71 2.48 1.96
CA ASN A 35 -4.99 1.17 2.55
C ASN A 35 -6.48 1.00 2.91
N ARG A 36 -7.11 2.07 3.42
CA ARG A 36 -8.55 2.10 3.69
C ARG A 36 -9.36 1.89 2.42
N ALA A 37 -8.97 2.50 1.30
CA ALA A 37 -9.65 2.29 0.02
C ALA A 37 -9.62 0.82 -0.43
N VAL A 38 -8.49 0.12 -0.23
CA VAL A 38 -8.36 -1.33 -0.47
C VAL A 38 -9.29 -2.13 0.43
N ALA A 39 -9.31 -1.84 1.73
CA ALA A 39 -10.21 -2.53 2.67
C ALA A 39 -11.69 -2.33 2.30
N VAL A 40 -12.09 -1.11 1.93
CA VAL A 40 -13.44 -0.79 1.46
C VAL A 40 -13.76 -1.53 0.16
N ALA A 41 -12.81 -1.63 -0.79
CA ALA A 41 -13.00 -2.37 -2.03
C ALA A 41 -13.21 -3.87 -1.82
N MET A 42 -12.64 -4.43 -0.75
CA MET A 42 -12.82 -5.83 -0.36
C MET A 42 -14.17 -6.07 0.29
N ALA A 43 -14.65 -5.12 1.10
CA ALA A 43 -15.93 -5.23 1.82
C ALA A 43 -17.15 -4.88 0.96
N TYR A 44 -17.04 -3.84 0.13
CA TYR A 44 -18.16 -3.21 -0.57
C TYR A 44 -17.99 -3.20 -2.10
N GLY A 45 -16.92 -3.81 -2.60
CA GLY A 45 -16.65 -3.95 -4.03
C GLY A 45 -15.77 -2.83 -4.61
N PRO A 46 -15.21 -3.06 -5.81
CA PRO A 46 -14.14 -2.23 -6.38
C PRO A 46 -14.54 -0.77 -6.64
N GLN A 47 -15.83 -0.48 -6.95
CA GLN A 47 -16.28 0.90 -7.15
C GLN A 47 -16.17 1.73 -5.86
N ALA A 48 -16.55 1.17 -4.71
CA ALA A 48 -16.49 1.89 -3.44
C ALA A 48 -15.04 2.24 -3.03
N GLY A 49 -14.07 1.38 -3.36
CA GLY A 49 -12.65 1.71 -3.18
C GLY A 49 -12.15 2.74 -4.20
N LEU A 50 -12.61 2.65 -5.45
CA LEU A 50 -12.26 3.60 -6.50
C LEU A 50 -12.72 5.02 -6.15
N ASP A 51 -13.93 5.17 -5.61
CA ASP A 51 -14.47 6.46 -5.17
C ASP A 51 -13.55 7.11 -4.12
N ILE A 52 -12.97 6.31 -3.20
CA ILE A 52 -12.01 6.81 -2.22
C ILE A 52 -10.67 7.16 -2.89
N VAL A 53 -10.13 6.27 -3.73
CA VAL A 53 -8.87 6.50 -4.45
C VAL A 53 -8.91 7.76 -5.31
N ASP A 54 -10.05 8.05 -5.94
CA ASP A 54 -10.21 9.24 -6.77
C ASP A 54 -10.12 10.54 -5.95
N THR A 55 -10.55 10.54 -4.68
CA THR A 55 -10.34 11.70 -3.78
C THR A 55 -8.87 11.92 -3.47
N LEU A 56 -8.06 10.86 -3.44
CA LEU A 56 -6.63 10.90 -3.13
C LEU A 56 -5.77 11.41 -4.31
N LEU A 57 -6.33 11.52 -5.53
CA LEU A 57 -5.61 12.07 -6.68
C LEU A 57 -5.22 13.56 -6.48
N ALA A 58 -5.98 14.29 -5.66
CA ALA A 58 -5.68 15.68 -5.35
C ALA A 58 -4.47 15.82 -4.39
N GLU A 59 -4.17 14.77 -3.62
CA GLU A 59 -3.18 14.80 -2.55
C GLU A 59 -1.74 14.91 -3.09
N PRO A 60 -1.02 16.04 -2.85
CA PRO A 60 0.33 16.24 -3.36
C PRO A 60 1.31 15.15 -2.94
N ALA A 61 1.15 14.64 -1.72
CA ALA A 61 2.01 13.61 -1.13
C ALA A 61 1.94 12.27 -1.88
N LEU A 62 0.84 11.98 -2.59
CA LEU A 62 0.67 10.72 -3.32
C LEU A 62 0.98 10.83 -4.81
N ARG A 63 1.19 12.03 -5.35
CA ARG A 63 1.43 12.22 -6.80
C ARG A 63 2.64 11.47 -7.33
N ARG A 64 3.64 11.23 -6.48
CA ARG A 64 4.86 10.48 -6.83
C ARG A 64 4.85 9.04 -6.31
N TYR A 65 3.77 8.62 -5.67
CA TYR A 65 3.67 7.30 -5.07
C TYR A 65 3.03 6.33 -6.07
N HIS A 66 3.84 5.45 -6.65
CA HIS A 66 3.42 4.50 -7.69
C HIS A 66 2.26 3.58 -7.25
N LEU A 67 2.08 3.35 -5.94
CA LEU A 67 0.98 2.52 -5.43
C LEU A 67 -0.39 3.16 -5.68
N LEU A 68 -0.53 4.49 -5.70
CA LEU A 68 -1.82 5.14 -5.96
C LEU A 68 -2.36 4.78 -7.36
N PRO A 69 -1.64 5.02 -8.47
CA PRO A 69 -2.09 4.59 -9.79
C PRO A 69 -2.16 3.06 -9.91
N SER A 70 -1.31 2.28 -9.23
CA SER A 70 -1.41 0.81 -9.26
C SER A 70 -2.74 0.30 -8.66
N VAL A 71 -3.14 0.79 -7.49
CA VAL A 71 -4.41 0.40 -6.84
C VAL A 71 -5.60 0.88 -7.67
N ARG A 72 -5.51 2.08 -8.26
CA ARG A 72 -6.54 2.60 -9.17
C ARG A 72 -6.72 1.69 -10.39
N ALA A 73 -5.60 1.26 -11.00
CA ALA A 73 -5.62 0.32 -12.12
C ALA A 73 -6.26 -1.02 -11.77
N ASP A 74 -5.96 -1.55 -10.57
CA ASP A 74 -6.57 -2.79 -10.05
C ASP A 74 -8.10 -2.68 -9.94
N PHE A 75 -8.60 -1.54 -9.44
CA PHE A 75 -10.05 -1.33 -9.33
C PHE A 75 -10.72 -1.17 -10.69
N HIS A 76 -10.12 -0.44 -11.64
CA HIS A 76 -10.61 -0.36 -13.01
C HIS A 76 -10.65 -1.75 -13.68
N ALA A 77 -9.59 -2.56 -13.53
CA ALA A 77 -9.55 -3.91 -14.08
C ALA A 77 -10.67 -4.80 -13.50
N ARG A 78 -10.89 -4.75 -12.18
CA ARG A 78 -11.98 -5.48 -11.51
C ARG A 78 -13.38 -5.00 -11.92
N LEU A 79 -13.49 -3.76 -12.41
CA LEU A 79 -14.72 -3.18 -12.97
C LEU A 79 -14.84 -3.39 -14.48
N THR A 80 -13.97 -4.20 -15.10
CA THR A 80 -13.92 -4.44 -16.55
C THR A 80 -13.60 -3.19 -17.40
N ARG A 81 -13.11 -2.13 -16.76
CA ARG A 81 -12.69 -0.86 -17.38
C ARG A 81 -11.22 -0.95 -17.82
N MET A 82 -10.97 -1.77 -18.86
CA MET A 82 -9.61 -2.17 -19.25
C MET A 82 -8.77 -1.01 -19.80
N ASP A 83 -9.38 -0.07 -20.52
CA ASP A 83 -8.66 1.09 -21.06
C ASP A 83 -8.13 1.99 -19.94
N GLU A 84 -8.95 2.28 -18.94
CA GLU A 84 -8.54 3.06 -17.77
C GLU A 84 -7.51 2.30 -16.91
N ALA A 85 -7.70 0.97 -16.75
CA ALA A 85 -6.74 0.14 -16.04
C ALA A 85 -5.36 0.19 -16.69
N ARG A 86 -5.30 0.08 -18.03
CA ARG A 86 -4.05 0.14 -18.80
C ARG A 86 -3.30 1.44 -18.55
N VAL A 87 -4.00 2.58 -18.68
CA VAL A 87 -3.39 3.91 -18.50
C VAL A 87 -2.81 4.07 -17.09
N GLU A 88 -3.51 3.59 -16.06
CA GLU A 88 -3.03 3.71 -14.69
C GLU A 88 -1.87 2.75 -14.38
N TYR A 89 -1.84 1.54 -14.93
CA TYR A 89 -0.67 0.66 -14.83
C TYR A 89 0.57 1.27 -15.51
N GLU A 90 0.41 1.86 -16.70
CA GLU A 90 1.49 2.56 -17.39
C GLU A 90 2.02 3.74 -16.56
N ARG A 91 1.13 4.49 -15.92
CA ARG A 91 1.49 5.59 -15.02
C ARG A 91 2.23 5.10 -13.78
N ALA A 92 1.77 4.01 -13.15
CA ALA A 92 2.46 3.39 -12.03
C ALA A 92 3.87 2.94 -12.41
N ALA A 93 4.02 2.31 -13.58
CA ALA A 93 5.29 1.86 -14.12
C ALA A 93 6.28 3.02 -14.38
N ALA A 94 5.77 4.21 -14.72
CA ALA A 94 6.59 5.41 -14.92
C ALA A 94 7.09 6.03 -13.60
N LEU A 95 6.42 5.76 -12.48
CA LEU A 95 6.73 6.34 -11.16
C LEU A 95 7.64 5.46 -10.30
N THR A 96 7.70 4.15 -10.52
CA THR A 96 8.61 3.28 -9.78
C THR A 96 10.03 3.33 -10.34
N HIS A 97 11.03 3.28 -9.45
CA HIS A 97 12.44 3.12 -9.80
C HIS A 97 12.90 1.65 -9.74
N ASN A 98 12.03 0.74 -9.30
CA ASN A 98 12.32 -0.69 -9.27
C ASN A 98 12.02 -1.31 -10.64
N ARG A 99 13.04 -1.91 -11.26
CA ARG A 99 12.93 -2.49 -12.61
C ARG A 99 11.98 -3.68 -12.68
N GLU A 100 11.98 -4.53 -11.66
CA GLU A 100 11.12 -5.72 -11.59
C GLU A 100 9.65 -5.31 -11.45
N GLU A 101 9.38 -4.36 -10.56
CA GLU A 101 8.04 -3.81 -10.37
C GLU A 101 7.54 -3.09 -11.63
N ARG A 102 8.42 -2.30 -12.28
CA ARG A 102 8.11 -1.66 -13.55
C ARG A 102 7.73 -2.69 -14.63
N ALA A 103 8.49 -3.78 -14.74
CA ALA A 103 8.21 -4.84 -15.70
C ALA A 103 6.86 -5.52 -15.42
N LEU A 104 6.56 -5.81 -14.15
CA LEU A 104 5.28 -6.37 -13.73
C LEU A 104 4.11 -5.44 -14.10
N LEU A 105 4.22 -4.14 -13.80
CA LEU A 105 3.16 -3.17 -14.11
C LEU A 105 2.93 -3.04 -15.62
N LEU A 106 4.00 -3.02 -16.43
CA LEU A 106 3.89 -2.99 -17.89
C LEU A 106 3.26 -4.28 -18.45
N GLN A 107 3.58 -5.44 -17.88
CA GLN A 107 2.94 -6.70 -18.26
C GLN A 107 1.43 -6.66 -17.96
N ARG A 108 1.04 -6.10 -16.81
CA ARG A 108 -0.38 -5.94 -16.45
C ARG A 108 -1.09 -4.96 -17.38
N ALA A 109 -0.44 -3.86 -17.75
CA ALA A 109 -0.95 -2.93 -18.76
C ALA A 109 -1.18 -3.63 -20.12
N ALA A 110 -0.20 -4.41 -20.58
CA ALA A 110 -0.33 -5.17 -21.83
C ALA A 110 -1.43 -6.24 -21.78
N GLY A 111 -1.72 -6.79 -20.59
CA GLY A 111 -2.81 -7.75 -20.37
C GLY A 111 -4.21 -7.13 -20.34
N CYS A 112 -4.32 -5.80 -20.24
CA CYS A 112 -5.60 -5.08 -20.31
C CYS A 112 -6.07 -5.03 -21.77
N THR A 113 -6.73 -6.11 -22.20
CA THR A 113 -7.33 -6.19 -23.54
C THR A 113 -8.81 -5.86 -23.45
N THR A 114 -9.25 -4.87 -24.22
CA THR A 114 -10.67 -4.58 -24.43
C THR A 114 -11.21 -5.72 -25.28
N ARG A 115 -12.01 -6.63 -24.71
CA ARG A 115 -12.76 -7.59 -25.50
C ARG A 115 -13.86 -6.81 -26.25
N SER A 116 -13.60 -6.51 -27.51
CA SER A 116 -14.57 -5.98 -28.47
C SER A 116 -15.74 -6.93 -28.68
#